data_AF-A0A7S2YFE8-F1
#
_entry.id   AF-A0A7S2YFE8-F1
#
_cell.length_a   1.000
_cell.length_b   1.000
_cell.length_c   1.000
_cell.angle_alpha   90.00
_cell.angle_beta   90.00
_cell.angle_gamma   90.00
#
_symmetry.space_group_name_H-M   'P 1'
#
loop_
_entity.id
_entity.type
_entity.pdbx_description
1 polymer ?
#
loop_
_entity_poly.entity_id
_entity_poly.type
_entity_poly.pdbx_seq_one_letter_code
_entity_poly.pdbx_strand_id
1 'polypeptide(L)'
;LAVTTNARAATTRTPLMIQTHLTQNTSLSLLRTIMFATHTKRATLLAAIAVYFQWTATAFTQPTAGRVLTKAFLLPRTSAPRTSLLGSKDDDDVNFFERLGNPFGSPVTTSLDTKSETGRSPTSLPPGLTAIQTAVEPIQNAIDDASADWVLSYADLRPETSTSWVGQTFLATNLLYFVAGLILTFQGDYWFGFLTEITSVASFFYHYTQLEARGESKAPTVRLALLFDYILAIGSLTTASVYLLFLPNAPIDIFVAVGLSLGFLGLSWLYESVRPYVLFHGLWHVFGAYAGFLIGTAHNQAEIPTFFS
;
A
#
# COMPACT_ATOMS: atom_id res chain seq x y z
N LEU A 1 29.88 -69.19 0.07
CA LEU A 1 29.23 -68.83 1.35
C LEU A 1 29.40 -67.33 1.57
N ALA A 2 28.30 -66.67 1.92
CA ALA A 2 28.08 -65.24 1.87
C ALA A 2 28.87 -64.42 2.90
N VAL A 3 29.34 -63.23 2.49
CA VAL A 3 29.53 -62.07 3.37
C VAL A 3 29.12 -60.84 2.56
N THR A 4 27.90 -60.34 2.78
CA THR A 4 27.42 -59.07 2.25
C THR A 4 27.46 -58.00 3.34
N THR A 5 28.13 -56.90 3.02
CA THR A 5 28.26 -55.68 3.81
C THR A 5 26.93 -54.91 3.83
N ASN A 6 26.43 -54.60 5.04
CA ASN A 6 25.32 -53.68 5.27
C ASN A 6 25.85 -52.25 5.38
N ALA A 7 25.56 -51.40 4.39
CA ALA A 7 25.68 -49.95 4.50
C ALA A 7 24.31 -49.35 4.88
N ARG A 8 24.18 -48.85 6.12
CA ARG A 8 23.04 -48.02 6.55
C ARG A 8 23.37 -46.56 6.30
N ALA A 9 22.63 -45.93 5.39
CA ALA A 9 22.57 -44.48 5.27
C ALA A 9 21.73 -43.90 6.42
N ALA A 10 22.34 -43.04 7.24
CA ALA A 10 21.65 -42.25 8.25
C ALA A 10 21.14 -40.95 7.60
N THR A 11 19.83 -40.84 7.43
CA THR A 11 19.17 -39.60 6.99
C THR A 11 18.77 -38.80 8.23
N THR A 12 19.56 -37.77 8.57
CA THR A 12 19.25 -36.82 9.64
C THR A 12 18.14 -35.88 9.17
N ARG A 13 16.89 -36.13 9.58
CA ARG A 13 15.79 -35.15 9.47
C ARG A 13 15.85 -34.18 10.64
N THR A 14 16.19 -32.93 10.38
CA THR A 14 16.02 -31.82 11.32
C THR A 14 14.53 -31.53 11.51
N PRO A 15 14.00 -31.38 12.73
CA PRO A 15 12.56 -31.23 12.95
C PRO A 15 12.10 -29.79 12.65
N LEU A 16 11.13 -29.67 11.75
CA LEU A 16 10.38 -28.47 11.33
C LEU A 16 9.50 -27.84 12.46
N MET A 17 9.83 -28.11 13.73
CA MET A 17 8.98 -27.79 14.89
C MET A 17 9.47 -26.58 15.70
N ILE A 18 10.70 -26.10 15.46
CA ILE A 18 11.27 -24.96 16.17
C ILE A 18 10.89 -23.62 15.51
N GLN A 19 10.60 -23.61 14.21
CA GLN A 19 10.35 -22.37 13.47
C GLN A 19 8.93 -21.80 13.66
N THR A 20 7.95 -22.64 14.00
CA THR A 20 6.56 -22.24 14.28
C THR A 20 6.38 -21.66 15.69
N HIS A 21 7.17 -22.10 16.67
CA HIS A 21 7.11 -21.55 18.03
C HIS A 21 7.74 -20.15 18.16
N LEU A 22 8.73 -19.81 17.31
CA LEU A 22 9.37 -18.50 17.31
C LEU A 22 8.49 -17.39 16.69
N THR A 23 7.63 -17.72 15.73
CA THR A 23 6.74 -16.75 15.05
C THR A 23 5.45 -16.45 15.83
N GLN A 24 4.93 -17.43 16.59
CA GLN A 24 3.77 -17.19 17.47
C GLN A 24 4.12 -16.36 18.71
N ASN A 25 5.32 -16.54 19.28
CA ASN A 25 5.72 -15.78 20.47
C ASN A 25 6.05 -14.31 20.17
N THR A 26 6.55 -14.01 18.96
CA THR A 26 6.85 -12.64 18.52
C THR A 26 5.57 -11.84 18.21
N SER A 27 4.56 -12.46 17.62
CA SER A 27 3.27 -11.81 17.35
C SER A 27 2.47 -11.51 18.63
N LEU A 28 2.52 -12.39 19.64
CA LEU A 28 1.90 -12.16 20.95
C LEU A 28 2.64 -11.14 21.82
N SER A 29 3.98 -11.10 21.78
CA SER A 29 4.73 -10.06 22.49
C SER A 29 4.49 -8.68 21.87
N LEU A 30 4.34 -8.62 20.55
CA LEU A 30 4.04 -7.40 19.80
C LEU A 30 2.63 -6.86 20.11
N LEU A 31 1.63 -7.75 20.15
CA LEU A 31 0.27 -7.38 20.55
C LEU A 31 0.23 -6.85 21.99
N ARG A 32 1.04 -7.46 22.89
CA ARG A 32 1.22 -6.98 24.26
C ARG A 32 1.93 -5.63 24.31
N THR A 33 2.94 -5.38 23.48
CA THR A 33 3.60 -4.06 23.37
C THR A 33 2.62 -2.99 22.86
N ILE A 34 1.76 -3.32 21.90
CA ILE A 34 0.70 -2.42 21.42
C ILE A 34 -0.31 -2.12 22.55
N MET A 35 -0.70 -3.12 23.34
CA MET A 35 -1.62 -2.92 24.47
C MET A 35 -0.96 -2.24 25.68
N PHE A 36 0.36 -2.39 25.88
CA PHE A 36 1.12 -1.77 26.97
C PHE A 36 1.59 -0.34 26.63
N ALA A 37 1.67 0.02 25.35
CA ALA A 37 1.93 1.38 24.86
C ALA A 37 0.72 2.34 25.03
N THR A 38 -0.23 1.97 25.87
CA THR A 38 -1.44 2.74 26.22
C THR A 38 -1.16 4.02 27.02
N HIS A 39 0.10 4.34 27.32
CA HIS A 39 0.47 5.60 27.96
C HIS A 39 1.00 6.71 27.04
N THR A 40 1.19 6.49 25.74
CA THR A 40 1.25 7.61 24.77
C THR A 40 0.65 7.20 23.43
N LYS A 41 -0.40 7.90 22.97
CA LYS A 41 -1.07 7.66 21.68
C LYS A 41 -0.09 7.65 20.51
N ARG A 42 0.97 8.47 20.60
CA ARG A 42 2.12 8.49 19.69
C ARG A 42 2.86 7.15 19.63
N ALA A 43 3.07 6.47 20.75
CA ALA A 43 3.73 5.16 20.77
C ALA A 43 2.89 4.07 20.09
N THR A 44 1.55 4.15 20.15
CA THR A 44 0.66 3.21 19.44
C THR A 44 0.80 3.35 17.93
N LEU A 45 0.77 4.57 17.40
CA LEU A 45 0.96 4.81 15.97
C LEU A 45 2.39 4.45 15.52
N LEU A 46 3.41 4.83 16.28
CA LEU A 46 4.79 4.44 15.99
C LEU A 46 5.00 2.93 16.04
N ALA A 47 4.31 2.21 16.94
CA ALA A 47 4.31 0.75 16.96
C ALA A 47 3.65 0.20 15.69
N ALA A 48 2.49 0.71 15.27
CA ALA A 48 1.84 0.30 14.02
C ALA A 48 2.73 0.52 12.79
N ILE A 49 3.42 1.67 12.73
CA ILE A 49 4.40 2.01 11.70
C ILE A 49 5.58 1.03 11.75
N ALA A 50 6.16 0.79 12.93
CA ALA A 50 7.28 -0.14 13.09
C ALA A 50 6.91 -1.58 12.69
N VAL A 51 5.68 -2.01 13.01
CA VAL A 51 5.15 -3.31 12.58
C VAL A 51 5.02 -3.38 11.07
N TYR A 52 4.51 -2.31 10.44
CA TYR A 52 4.45 -2.23 8.99
C TYR A 52 5.85 -2.27 8.35
N PHE A 53 6.84 -1.54 8.88
CA PHE A 53 8.23 -1.58 8.41
C PHE A 53 8.86 -2.96 8.58
N GLN A 54 8.65 -3.61 9.73
CA GLN A 54 9.16 -4.95 9.95
C GLN A 54 8.52 -5.95 8.98
N TRP A 55 7.21 -5.83 8.76
CA TRP A 55 6.47 -6.69 7.86
C TRP A 55 6.86 -6.49 6.40
N THR A 56 6.95 -5.25 5.92
CA THR A 56 7.45 -4.90 4.58
C THR A 56 8.87 -5.39 4.38
N ALA A 57 9.79 -5.08 5.30
CA ALA A 57 11.18 -5.54 5.20
C ALA A 57 11.25 -7.07 5.09
N THR A 58 10.46 -7.78 5.90
CA THR A 58 10.37 -9.25 5.83
C THR A 58 9.78 -9.72 4.50
N ALA A 59 8.75 -9.06 4.01
CA ALA A 59 8.08 -9.42 2.76
C ALA A 59 9.00 -9.21 1.54
N PHE A 60 9.74 -8.11 1.51
CA PHE A 60 10.67 -7.76 0.42
C PHE A 60 11.98 -8.57 0.46
N THR A 61 12.49 -8.92 1.65
CA THR A 61 13.77 -9.66 1.78
C THR A 61 13.58 -11.18 1.86
N GLN A 62 12.42 -11.66 2.30
CA GLN A 62 12.14 -13.09 2.50
C GLN A 62 10.73 -13.46 2.01
N PRO A 63 10.56 -13.74 0.70
CA PRO A 63 9.25 -14.00 0.09
C PRO A 63 8.49 -15.17 0.74
N THR A 64 9.21 -16.15 1.29
CA THR A 64 8.65 -17.29 2.02
C THR A 64 8.14 -16.93 3.41
N ALA A 65 8.82 -16.02 4.13
CA ALA A 65 8.38 -15.55 5.46
C ALA A 65 7.18 -14.59 5.35
N GLY A 66 7.15 -13.73 4.33
CA GLY A 66 6.00 -12.86 4.03
C GLY A 66 4.69 -13.65 3.87
N ARG A 67 4.74 -14.79 3.14
CA ARG A 67 3.57 -15.68 2.96
C ARG A 67 3.01 -16.22 4.28
N VAL A 68 3.83 -16.41 5.31
CA VAL A 68 3.38 -16.93 6.62
C VAL A 68 2.70 -15.83 7.44
N LEU A 69 3.28 -14.62 7.46
CA LEU A 69 2.72 -13.47 8.19
C LEU A 69 1.39 -12.99 7.60
N THR A 70 1.30 -12.96 6.27
CA THR A 70 0.05 -12.62 5.56
C THR A 70 -1.09 -13.58 5.90
N LYS A 71 -0.80 -14.89 6.00
CA LYS A 71 -1.78 -15.90 6.44
C LYS A 71 -2.18 -15.77 7.91
N ALA A 72 -1.34 -15.14 8.74
CA ALA A 72 -1.63 -14.92 10.16
C ALA A 72 -2.50 -13.67 10.40
N PHE A 73 -2.38 -12.65 9.55
CA PHE A 73 -3.13 -11.40 9.67
C PHE A 73 -4.45 -11.37 8.88
N LEU A 74 -4.56 -12.14 7.80
CA LEU A 74 -5.80 -12.27 7.04
C LEU A 74 -6.55 -13.52 7.51
N LEU A 75 -7.80 -13.34 7.95
CA LEU A 75 -8.69 -14.39 8.48
C LEU A 75 -8.63 -15.68 7.65
N PRO A 76 -8.75 -16.87 8.28
CA PRO A 76 -8.63 -18.14 7.58
C PRO A 76 -9.72 -18.25 6.51
N ARG A 77 -9.32 -18.24 5.24
CA ARG A 77 -10.21 -18.54 4.12
C ARG A 77 -10.62 -20.01 4.26
N THR A 78 -11.91 -20.26 4.49
CA THR A 78 -12.51 -21.60 4.39
C THR A 78 -12.45 -22.03 2.92
N SER A 79 -11.37 -22.69 2.51
CA SER A 79 -11.25 -23.25 1.17
C SER A 79 -11.70 -24.71 1.16
N ALA A 80 -12.80 -24.98 0.44
CA ALA A 80 -13.08 -26.31 -0.10
C ALA A 80 -11.92 -26.76 -1.03
N PRO A 81 -11.64 -28.06 -1.13
CA PRO A 81 -10.44 -28.55 -1.79
C PRO A 81 -10.57 -28.44 -3.33
N ARG A 82 -9.59 -27.81 -3.97
CA ARG A 82 -9.38 -27.90 -5.43
C ARG A 82 -8.16 -28.77 -5.71
N THR A 83 -8.39 -29.82 -6.48
CA THR A 83 -7.41 -30.74 -7.04
C THR A 83 -6.50 -30.04 -8.04
N SER A 84 -5.19 -30.33 -7.93
CA SER A 84 -4.10 -29.86 -8.79
C SER A 84 -4.07 -30.56 -10.15
N LEU A 85 -3.65 -29.85 -11.19
CA LEU A 85 -2.99 -30.41 -12.37
C LEU A 85 -1.96 -29.39 -12.90
N LEU A 86 -0.69 -29.83 -12.97
CA LEU A 86 0.43 -29.48 -13.89
C LEU A 86 0.60 -28.01 -14.32
N GLY A 87 1.74 -27.32 -14.25
CA GLY A 87 3.15 -27.73 -14.33
C GLY A 87 3.80 -26.92 -15.45
N SER A 88 4.77 -26.05 -15.16
CA SER A 88 5.79 -25.54 -16.10
C SER A 88 6.81 -24.69 -15.34
N LYS A 89 8.06 -24.99 -15.67
CA LYS A 89 9.33 -24.44 -15.21
C LYS A 89 9.80 -23.47 -16.32
N ASP A 90 10.44 -22.37 -15.98
CA ASP A 90 11.74 -21.97 -16.55
C ASP A 90 12.16 -20.55 -16.11
N ASP A 91 13.47 -20.40 -16.13
CA ASP A 91 14.35 -19.39 -15.58
C ASP A 91 14.27 -18.02 -16.30
N ASP A 92 14.68 -16.95 -15.60
CA ASP A 92 15.53 -15.88 -16.13
C ASP A 92 15.82 -14.83 -15.02
N ASP A 93 16.89 -15.07 -14.26
CA ASP A 93 17.55 -14.07 -13.41
C ASP A 93 18.72 -13.47 -14.21
N VAL A 94 18.53 -12.28 -14.80
CA VAL A 94 19.62 -11.50 -15.43
C VAL A 94 19.56 -10.02 -15.03
N ASN A 95 20.57 -9.62 -14.24
CA ASN A 95 21.17 -8.29 -14.04
C ASN A 95 20.25 -7.06 -13.80
N PHE A 96 19.87 -6.87 -12.53
CA PHE A 96 19.22 -5.68 -11.98
C PHE A 96 20.11 -4.40 -11.95
N PHE A 97 21.44 -4.55 -11.93
CA PHE A 97 22.35 -3.41 -11.72
C PHE A 97 22.84 -2.69 -12.99
N GLU A 98 22.63 -3.23 -14.19
CA GLU A 98 23.04 -2.57 -15.44
C GLU A 98 22.03 -1.53 -15.98
N ARG A 99 20.80 -1.48 -15.44
CA ARG A 99 19.74 -0.58 -15.93
C ARG A 99 19.67 0.80 -15.28
N LEU A 100 20.63 1.16 -14.42
CA LEU A 100 20.66 2.48 -13.76
C LEU A 100 21.23 3.63 -14.63
N GLY A 101 21.49 3.41 -15.92
CA GLY A 101 22.02 4.42 -16.82
C GLY A 101 20.99 4.97 -17.80
N ASN A 102 20.24 6.00 -17.39
CA ASN A 102 19.83 7.18 -18.18
C ASN A 102 18.51 7.79 -17.63
N PRO A 103 18.56 8.83 -16.76
CA PRO A 103 17.36 9.40 -16.13
C PRO A 103 16.49 10.27 -17.05
N PHE A 104 16.84 10.43 -18.34
CA PHE A 104 16.09 11.28 -19.28
C PHE A 104 15.99 10.70 -20.70
N GLY A 105 15.96 9.37 -20.85
CA GLY A 105 15.66 8.75 -22.15
C GLY A 105 14.19 8.93 -22.55
N SER A 106 13.94 9.38 -23.78
CA SER A 106 12.60 9.47 -24.38
C SER A 106 11.78 8.18 -24.18
N PRO A 107 10.44 8.26 -24.09
CA PRO A 107 9.60 7.09 -23.86
C PRO A 107 9.82 6.07 -24.98
N VAL A 108 10.47 4.96 -24.63
CA VAL A 108 10.57 3.81 -25.54
C VAL A 108 9.17 3.20 -25.55
N THR A 109 8.41 3.51 -26.60
CA THR A 109 7.21 2.78 -26.95
C THR A 109 7.61 1.38 -27.39
N THR A 110 7.91 0.48 -26.44
CA THR A 110 7.91 -0.95 -26.72
C THR A 110 6.45 -1.35 -26.93
N SER A 111 6.03 -1.45 -28.19
CA SER A 111 4.86 -2.20 -28.59
C SER A 111 5.11 -3.68 -28.28
N LEU A 112 4.89 -4.06 -27.03
CA LEU A 112 4.74 -5.46 -26.66
C LEU A 112 3.41 -5.93 -27.23
N ASP A 113 3.51 -6.79 -28.26
CA ASP A 113 2.39 -7.60 -28.75
C ASP A 113 1.82 -8.42 -27.59
N THR A 114 0.84 -7.85 -26.91
CA THR A 114 0.03 -8.56 -25.93
C THR A 114 -0.72 -9.64 -26.67
N LYS A 115 -0.27 -10.89 -26.52
CA LYS A 115 -1.13 -12.06 -26.75
C LYS A 115 -2.40 -11.84 -25.95
N SER A 116 -3.47 -11.54 -26.68
CA SER A 116 -4.85 -11.52 -26.23
C SER A 116 -5.14 -12.80 -25.44
N GLU A 117 -5.06 -12.72 -24.11
CA GLU A 117 -5.68 -13.71 -23.23
C GLU A 117 -7.19 -13.60 -23.44
N THR A 118 -7.68 -14.49 -24.29
CA THR A 118 -9.08 -14.71 -24.56
C THR A 118 -9.89 -14.90 -23.27
N GLY A 119 -10.90 -14.07 -23.05
CA GLY A 119 -12.17 -14.59 -22.51
C GLY A 119 -12.77 -13.97 -21.26
N ARG A 120 -12.29 -12.83 -20.75
CA ARG A 120 -13.13 -11.99 -19.87
C ARG A 120 -13.52 -10.73 -20.62
N SER A 121 -14.73 -10.75 -21.18
CA SER A 121 -15.39 -9.51 -21.62
C SER A 121 -15.34 -8.53 -20.44
N PRO A 122 -14.93 -7.25 -20.66
CA PRO A 122 -14.87 -6.27 -19.59
C PRO A 122 -16.24 -6.27 -18.91
N THR A 123 -16.28 -6.73 -17.66
CA THR A 123 -17.52 -6.79 -16.89
C THR A 123 -18.10 -5.39 -16.92
N SER A 124 -19.24 -5.24 -17.59
CA SER A 124 -19.94 -3.97 -17.68
C SER A 124 -20.13 -3.43 -16.28
N LEU A 125 -19.77 -2.16 -16.08
CA LEU A 125 -19.93 -1.49 -14.80
C LEU A 125 -21.39 -1.62 -14.33
N PRO A 126 -21.63 -1.78 -13.01
CA PRO A 126 -22.97 -1.65 -12.45
C PRO A 126 -23.63 -0.34 -12.93
N PRO A 127 -24.95 -0.32 -13.21
CA PRO A 127 -25.61 0.83 -13.83
C PRO A 127 -25.34 2.18 -13.13
N GLY A 128 -25.27 2.18 -11.79
CA GLY A 128 -24.94 3.39 -11.03
C GLY A 128 -23.51 3.90 -11.26
N LEU A 129 -22.52 3.00 -11.38
CA LEU A 129 -21.14 3.40 -11.69
C LEU A 129 -21.01 3.86 -13.14
N THR A 130 -21.76 3.28 -14.06
CA THR A 130 -21.82 3.77 -15.45
C THR A 130 -22.35 5.20 -15.52
N ALA A 131 -23.43 5.51 -14.79
CA ALA A 131 -23.98 6.86 -14.75
C ALA A 131 -22.98 7.88 -14.17
N ILE A 132 -22.28 7.51 -13.10
CA ILE A 132 -21.23 8.36 -12.52
C ILE A 132 -20.08 8.55 -13.50
N GLN A 133 -19.61 7.47 -14.15
CA GLN A 133 -18.54 7.53 -15.14
C GLN A 133 -18.90 8.47 -16.29
N THR A 134 -20.09 8.36 -16.85
CA THR A 134 -20.57 9.26 -17.91
C THR A 134 -20.67 10.71 -17.41
N ALA A 135 -21.07 10.94 -16.16
CA ALA A 135 -21.16 12.28 -15.60
C ALA A 135 -19.79 12.94 -15.38
N VAL A 136 -18.75 12.16 -15.02
CA VAL A 136 -17.39 12.70 -14.77
C VAL A 136 -16.47 12.65 -15.98
N GLU A 137 -16.84 11.95 -17.04
CA GLU A 137 -16.06 11.83 -18.27
C GLU A 137 -15.60 13.19 -18.84
N PRO A 138 -16.44 14.24 -18.92
CA PRO A 138 -15.99 15.56 -19.38
C PRO A 138 -14.86 16.15 -18.52
N ILE A 139 -14.91 15.92 -17.20
CA ILE A 139 -13.88 16.38 -16.26
C ILE A 139 -12.59 15.59 -16.48
N GLN A 140 -12.68 14.27 -16.64
CA GLN A 140 -11.52 13.42 -16.90
C GLN A 140 -10.83 13.80 -18.21
N ASN A 141 -11.59 14.04 -19.28
CA ASN A 141 -11.04 14.46 -20.58
C ASN A 141 -10.38 15.84 -20.49
N ALA A 142 -10.99 16.80 -19.78
CA ALA A 142 -10.38 18.11 -19.58
C ALA A 142 -9.05 18.03 -18.79
N ILE A 143 -8.97 17.14 -17.79
CA ILE A 143 -7.75 16.89 -17.02
C ILE A 143 -6.69 16.23 -17.90
N ASP A 144 -7.06 15.22 -18.69
CA ASP A 144 -6.17 14.55 -19.63
C ASP A 144 -5.60 15.53 -20.66
N ASP A 145 -6.44 16.35 -21.28
CA ASP A 145 -6.03 17.37 -22.26
C ASP A 145 -5.06 18.39 -21.62
N ALA A 146 -5.33 18.82 -20.40
CA ALA A 146 -4.49 19.78 -19.68
C ALA A 146 -3.16 19.18 -19.19
N SER A 147 -3.10 17.85 -18.99
CA SER A 147 -1.95 17.16 -18.41
C SER A 147 -1.21 16.23 -19.37
N ALA A 148 -1.62 16.20 -20.64
CA ALA A 148 -1.15 15.22 -21.62
C ALA A 148 -1.27 13.77 -21.10
N ASP A 149 -2.46 13.41 -20.62
CA ASP A 149 -2.81 12.12 -19.99
C ASP A 149 -2.07 11.80 -18.68
N TRP A 150 -1.19 12.68 -18.18
CA TRP A 150 -0.31 12.35 -17.06
C TRP A 150 -1.05 12.23 -15.73
N VAL A 151 -1.95 13.17 -15.41
CA VAL A 151 -2.55 13.26 -14.06
C VAL A 151 -3.35 12.00 -13.72
N LEU A 152 -4.21 11.54 -14.63
CA LEU A 152 -5.05 10.36 -14.43
C LEU A 152 -4.39 9.07 -14.94
N SER A 153 -3.10 9.12 -15.28
CA SER A 153 -2.31 7.91 -15.49
C SER A 153 -1.99 7.24 -14.16
N TYR A 154 -1.84 5.92 -14.17
CA TYR A 154 -1.47 5.14 -13.00
C TYR A 154 -0.45 4.08 -13.38
N ALA A 155 0.39 3.70 -12.42
CA ALA A 155 1.41 2.69 -12.61
C ALA A 155 0.79 1.32 -12.95
N ASP A 156 1.38 0.63 -13.91
CA ASP A 156 1.09 -0.80 -14.15
C ASP A 156 1.73 -1.62 -13.02
N LEU A 157 0.91 -2.34 -12.26
CA LEU A 157 1.37 -3.13 -11.11
C LEU A 157 1.63 -4.60 -11.43
N ARG A 158 1.58 -5.03 -12.69
CA ARG A 158 1.84 -6.44 -13.04
C ARG A 158 3.25 -6.89 -12.64
N PRO A 159 3.41 -8.12 -12.12
CA PRO A 159 2.40 -9.19 -12.02
C PRO A 159 1.58 -9.17 -10.72
N GLU A 160 1.65 -8.11 -9.92
CA GLU A 160 1.00 -8.03 -8.61
C GLU A 160 -0.52 -7.88 -8.73
N THR A 161 -1.26 -8.38 -7.73
CA THR A 161 -2.73 -8.39 -7.69
C THR A 161 -3.20 -8.10 -6.26
N SER A 162 -4.51 -7.86 -6.04
CA SER A 162 -5.05 -7.70 -4.68
C SER A 162 -4.85 -8.93 -3.78
N THR A 163 -4.57 -10.08 -4.39
CA THR A 163 -4.30 -11.34 -3.69
C THR A 163 -2.82 -11.68 -3.56
N SER A 164 -1.94 -10.97 -4.27
CA SER A 164 -0.50 -11.14 -4.10
C SER A 164 -0.07 -10.51 -2.78
N TRP A 165 1.03 -11.01 -2.21
CA TRP A 165 1.51 -10.49 -0.94
C TRP A 165 1.98 -9.03 -1.08
N VAL A 166 2.60 -8.66 -2.20
CA VAL A 166 3.01 -7.27 -2.49
C VAL A 166 1.78 -6.38 -2.57
N GLY A 167 0.75 -6.80 -3.29
CA GLY A 167 -0.50 -6.04 -3.41
C GLY A 167 -1.21 -5.88 -2.07
N GLN A 168 -1.27 -6.94 -1.24
CA GLN A 168 -1.83 -6.84 0.12
C GLN A 168 -0.99 -5.93 1.02
N THR A 169 0.33 -5.95 0.87
CA THR A 169 1.23 -5.03 1.56
C THR A 169 1.01 -3.60 1.16
N PHE A 170 0.85 -3.37 -0.13
CA PHE A 170 0.53 -2.06 -0.65
C PHE A 170 -0.81 -1.56 -0.11
N LEU A 171 -1.87 -2.38 -0.19
CA LEU A 171 -3.19 -2.03 0.31
C LEU A 171 -3.20 -1.76 1.82
N ALA A 172 -2.45 -2.54 2.60
CA ALA A 172 -2.38 -2.40 4.05
C ALA A 172 -1.78 -1.07 4.51
N THR A 173 -1.03 -0.36 3.67
CA THR A 173 -0.53 0.99 4.00
C THR A 173 -1.66 1.97 4.30
N ASN A 174 -2.80 1.83 3.60
CA ASN A 174 -3.98 2.67 3.81
C ASN A 174 -4.58 2.49 5.20
N LEU A 175 -4.43 1.30 5.81
CA LEU A 175 -4.90 1.04 7.17
C LEU A 175 -4.23 1.99 8.19
N LEU A 176 -3.00 2.44 7.93
CA LEU A 176 -2.33 3.39 8.82
C LEU A 176 -3.01 4.77 8.81
N TYR A 177 -3.47 5.25 7.64
CA TYR A 177 -4.31 6.45 7.58
C TYR A 177 -5.61 6.24 8.33
N PHE A 178 -6.30 5.12 8.10
CA PHE A 178 -7.57 4.84 8.78
C PHE A 178 -7.41 4.82 10.31
N VAL A 179 -6.35 4.16 10.81
CA VAL A 179 -6.03 4.12 12.25
C VAL A 179 -5.65 5.51 12.76
N ALA A 180 -4.87 6.29 12.02
CA ALA A 180 -4.55 7.67 12.40
C ALA A 180 -5.82 8.53 12.53
N GLY A 181 -6.74 8.41 11.57
CA GLY A 181 -8.02 9.09 11.59
C GLY A 181 -8.88 8.70 12.79
N LEU A 182 -9.03 7.40 13.07
CA LEU A 182 -9.73 6.93 14.26
C LEU A 182 -9.13 7.47 15.56
N ILE A 183 -7.80 7.48 15.67
CA ILE A 183 -7.11 8.02 16.85
C ILE A 183 -7.42 9.52 17.01
N LEU A 184 -7.43 10.29 15.93
CA LEU A 184 -7.78 11.72 15.95
C LEU A 184 -9.24 11.94 16.34
N THR A 185 -10.16 11.15 15.79
CA THR A 185 -11.57 11.14 16.17
C THR A 185 -11.73 10.88 17.69
N PHE A 186 -11.03 9.88 18.24
CA PHE A 186 -11.03 9.61 19.69
C PHE A 186 -10.30 10.68 20.53
N GLN A 187 -9.52 11.57 19.91
CA GLN A 187 -8.95 12.74 20.57
C GLN A 187 -9.88 13.95 20.56
N GLY A 188 -11.02 13.87 19.88
CA GLY A 188 -11.97 14.97 19.73
C GLY A 188 -11.80 15.77 18.44
N ASP A 189 -10.80 15.45 17.60
CA ASP A 189 -10.64 16.08 16.28
C ASP A 189 -11.45 15.33 15.23
N TYR A 190 -12.76 15.56 15.24
CA TYR A 190 -13.67 14.91 14.30
C TYR A 190 -13.38 15.29 12.85
N TRP A 191 -12.91 16.52 12.60
CA TRP A 191 -12.69 17.00 11.24
C TRP A 191 -11.46 16.37 10.60
N PHE A 192 -10.30 16.45 11.24
CA PHE A 192 -9.11 15.78 10.72
C PHE A 192 -9.23 14.26 10.80
N GLY A 193 -9.90 13.73 11.83
CA GLY A 193 -10.23 12.31 11.92
C GLY A 193 -11.02 11.83 10.70
N PHE A 194 -12.16 12.48 10.41
CA PHE A 194 -13.00 12.17 9.26
C PHE A 194 -12.27 12.31 7.93
N LEU A 195 -11.55 13.43 7.70
CA LEU A 195 -10.81 13.64 6.45
C LEU A 195 -9.75 12.55 6.23
N THR A 196 -9.06 12.15 7.30
CA THR A 196 -8.03 11.09 7.23
C THR A 196 -8.66 9.73 6.92
N GLU A 197 -9.80 9.40 7.54
CA GLU A 197 -10.52 8.15 7.30
C GLU A 197 -11.08 8.08 5.86
N ILE A 198 -11.75 9.13 5.38
CA ILE A 198 -12.36 9.10 4.04
C ILE A 198 -11.29 9.08 2.94
N THR A 199 -10.17 9.78 3.12
CA THR A 199 -9.02 9.73 2.20
C THR A 199 -8.41 8.33 2.17
N SER A 200 -8.28 7.68 3.33
CA SER A 200 -7.82 6.28 3.41
C SER A 200 -8.71 5.33 2.61
N VAL A 201 -10.03 5.46 2.74
CA VAL A 201 -11.00 4.60 2.04
C VAL A 201 -10.92 4.82 0.53
N ALA A 202 -10.83 6.07 0.08
CA ALA A 202 -10.71 6.41 -1.33
C ALA A 202 -9.41 5.89 -1.95
N SER A 203 -8.28 6.12 -1.28
CA SER A 203 -6.97 5.62 -1.72
C SER A 203 -6.92 4.10 -1.74
N PHE A 204 -7.48 3.43 -0.71
CA PHE A 204 -7.61 1.97 -0.73
C PHE A 204 -8.42 1.49 -1.94
N PHE A 205 -9.55 2.11 -2.23
CA PHE A 205 -10.40 1.73 -3.35
C PHE A 205 -9.68 1.92 -4.70
N TYR A 206 -9.00 3.05 -4.88
CA TYR A 206 -8.14 3.30 -6.04
C TYR A 206 -7.10 2.19 -6.21
N HIS A 207 -6.25 1.95 -5.21
CA HIS A 207 -5.20 0.94 -5.34
C HIS A 207 -5.73 -0.49 -5.48
N TYR A 208 -6.89 -0.79 -4.88
CA TYR A 208 -7.54 -2.08 -5.07
C TYR A 208 -7.97 -2.25 -6.53
N THR A 209 -8.64 -1.25 -7.11
CA THR A 209 -9.04 -1.30 -8.53
C THR A 209 -7.84 -1.30 -9.47
N GLN A 210 -6.76 -0.57 -9.14
CA GLN A 210 -5.50 -0.57 -9.88
C GLN A 210 -4.87 -1.97 -9.93
N LEU A 211 -4.83 -2.67 -8.80
CA LEU A 211 -4.33 -4.05 -8.73
C LEU A 211 -5.21 -5.04 -9.49
N GLU A 212 -6.53 -4.81 -9.53
CA GLU A 212 -7.47 -5.68 -10.25
C GLU A 212 -7.49 -5.43 -11.77
N ALA A 213 -7.13 -4.23 -12.23
CA ALA A 213 -7.09 -3.86 -13.65
C ALA A 213 -5.97 -4.54 -14.44
N ARG A 214 -5.01 -5.21 -13.77
CA ARG A 214 -3.97 -6.05 -14.41
C ARG A 214 -3.24 -5.36 -15.57
N GLY A 215 -2.88 -4.09 -15.39
CA GLY A 215 -2.10 -3.32 -16.36
C GLY A 215 -2.90 -2.78 -17.55
N GLU A 216 -4.23 -2.88 -17.55
CA GLU A 216 -5.05 -2.02 -18.40
C GLU A 216 -4.77 -0.57 -18.02
N SER A 217 -4.20 0.24 -18.91
CA SER A 217 -3.72 1.60 -18.61
C SER A 217 -4.80 2.69 -18.64
N LYS A 218 -6.00 2.36 -19.14
CA LYS A 218 -7.14 3.29 -19.24
C LYS A 218 -8.45 2.67 -18.74
N ALA A 219 -8.39 1.76 -17.76
CA ALA A 219 -9.58 1.14 -17.19
C ALA A 219 -10.47 2.23 -16.54
N PRO A 220 -11.73 2.43 -17.01
CA PRO A 220 -12.58 3.53 -16.54
C PRO A 220 -12.77 3.53 -15.02
N THR A 221 -12.94 2.35 -14.43
CA THR A 221 -13.12 2.19 -12.98
C THR A 221 -11.91 2.69 -12.18
N VAL A 222 -10.69 2.42 -12.64
CA VAL A 222 -9.46 2.87 -11.96
C VAL A 222 -9.34 4.38 -12.06
N ARG A 223 -9.61 4.94 -13.24
CA ARG A 223 -9.55 6.39 -13.47
C ARG A 223 -10.59 7.15 -12.63
N LEU A 224 -11.80 6.61 -12.50
CA LEU A 224 -12.82 7.16 -11.61
C LEU A 224 -12.38 7.10 -10.14
N ALA A 225 -11.85 5.95 -9.70
CA ALA A 225 -11.36 5.78 -8.34
C ALA A 225 -10.19 6.73 -8.03
N LEU A 226 -9.26 6.89 -8.97
CA LEU A 226 -8.12 7.81 -8.89
C LEU A 226 -8.57 9.27 -8.81
N LEU A 227 -9.53 9.68 -9.63
CA LEU A 227 -10.08 11.04 -9.58
C LEU A 227 -10.69 11.32 -8.20
N PHE A 228 -11.46 10.37 -7.66
CA PHE A 228 -12.06 10.50 -6.34
C PHE A 228 -11.01 10.57 -5.22
N ASP A 229 -9.99 9.70 -5.29
CA ASP A 229 -8.84 9.73 -4.38
C ASP A 229 -8.13 11.09 -4.41
N TYR A 230 -7.83 11.62 -5.59
CA TYR A 230 -7.18 12.93 -5.74
C TYR A 230 -8.00 14.08 -5.15
N ILE A 231 -9.31 14.10 -5.34
CA ILE A 231 -10.16 15.15 -4.76
C ILE A 231 -10.02 15.16 -3.22
N LEU A 232 -10.04 13.98 -2.60
CA LEU A 232 -9.93 13.85 -1.14
C LEU A 232 -8.50 14.08 -0.64
N ALA A 233 -7.49 13.59 -1.37
CA ALA A 233 -6.09 13.84 -1.06
C ALA A 233 -5.74 15.33 -1.14
N ILE A 234 -6.14 16.01 -2.21
CA ILE A 234 -5.94 17.46 -2.38
C ILE A 234 -6.71 18.24 -1.32
N GLY A 235 -7.95 17.85 -1.02
CA GLY A 235 -8.74 18.43 0.07
C GLY A 235 -7.99 18.34 1.41
N SER A 236 -7.55 17.14 1.79
CA SER A 236 -6.80 16.88 3.02
C SER A 236 -5.48 17.65 3.08
N LEU A 237 -4.72 17.68 1.99
CA LEU A 237 -3.47 18.44 1.90
C LEU A 237 -3.72 19.95 2.02
N THR A 238 -4.80 20.46 1.42
CA THR A 238 -5.17 21.87 1.51
C THR A 238 -5.55 22.24 2.94
N THR A 239 -6.41 21.45 3.58
CA THR A 239 -6.79 21.66 4.99
C THR A 239 -5.58 21.64 5.91
N ALA A 240 -4.71 20.62 5.78
CA ALA A 240 -3.48 20.53 6.56
C ALA A 240 -2.54 21.72 6.32
N SER A 241 -2.39 22.15 5.06
CA SER A 241 -1.54 23.29 4.70
C SER A 241 -2.06 24.60 5.29
N VAL A 242 -3.37 24.88 5.15
CA VAL A 242 -4.01 26.06 5.74
C VAL A 242 -3.79 26.06 7.24
N TYR A 243 -4.02 24.94 7.91
CA TYR A 243 -3.81 24.82 9.34
C TYR A 243 -2.35 25.10 9.75
N LEU A 244 -1.37 24.54 9.03
CA LEU A 244 0.04 24.78 9.34
C LEU A 244 0.47 26.23 9.15
N LEU A 245 -0.13 26.97 8.22
CA LEU A 245 0.11 28.41 8.06
C LEU A 245 -0.34 29.21 9.28
N PHE A 246 -1.34 28.72 10.02
CA PHE A 246 -1.91 29.38 11.19
C PHE A 246 -1.45 28.79 12.53
N LEU A 247 -0.62 27.75 12.54
CA LEU A 247 -0.10 27.14 13.76
C LEU A 247 1.16 27.88 14.23
N PRO A 248 1.10 28.73 15.27
CA PRO A 248 2.29 29.36 15.81
C PRO A 248 3.19 28.28 16.43
N ASN A 249 4.47 28.29 16.08
CA ASN A 249 5.48 27.35 16.59
C ASN A 249 5.15 25.87 16.31
N ALA A 250 4.75 25.56 15.07
CA ALA A 250 4.55 24.18 14.63
C ALA A 250 5.77 23.29 14.98
N PRO A 251 5.56 22.15 15.67
CA PRO A 251 6.63 21.23 16.00
C PRO A 251 7.45 20.77 14.79
N ILE A 252 8.78 20.71 14.93
CA ILE A 252 9.70 20.36 13.84
C ILE A 252 9.43 18.97 13.24
N ASP A 253 8.93 18.04 14.06
CA ASP A 253 8.61 16.68 13.63
C ASP A 253 7.45 16.61 12.64
N ILE A 254 6.55 17.60 12.63
CA ILE A 254 5.54 17.75 11.57
C ILE A 254 6.22 17.98 10.22
N PHE A 255 7.13 18.95 10.14
CA PHE A 255 7.81 19.29 8.88
C PHE A 255 8.69 18.15 8.39
N VAL A 256 9.34 17.41 9.30
CA VAL A 256 10.10 16.21 8.95
C VAL A 256 9.18 15.13 8.37
N ALA A 257 8.04 14.87 9.01
CA ALA A 257 7.07 13.88 8.51
C ALA A 257 6.49 14.28 7.14
N VAL A 258 6.09 15.54 6.97
CA VAL A 258 5.60 16.08 5.70
C VAL A 258 6.68 15.99 4.62
N GLY A 259 7.92 16.39 4.93
CA GLY A 259 9.04 16.33 3.99
C GLY A 259 9.37 14.91 3.55
N LEU A 260 9.38 13.95 4.49
CA LEU A 260 9.56 12.53 4.16
C LEU A 260 8.42 12.02 3.29
N SER A 261 7.18 12.33 3.65
CA SER A 261 5.99 11.99 2.88
C SER A 261 6.16 12.48 1.44
N LEU A 262 6.26 13.80 1.22
CA LEU A 262 6.35 14.38 -0.11
C LEU A 262 7.57 13.88 -0.90
N GLY A 263 8.69 13.65 -0.21
CA GLY A 263 9.87 13.02 -0.81
C GLY A 263 9.56 11.63 -1.36
N PHE A 264 8.88 10.78 -0.59
CA PHE A 264 8.48 9.44 -1.04
C PHE A 264 7.42 9.45 -2.14
N LEU A 265 6.49 10.42 -2.11
CA LEU A 265 5.56 10.63 -3.23
C LEU A 265 6.32 10.97 -4.51
N GLY A 266 7.25 11.93 -4.45
CA GLY A 266 8.08 12.30 -5.59
C GLY A 266 8.93 11.14 -6.10
N LEU A 267 9.52 10.35 -5.19
CA LEU A 267 10.26 9.14 -5.55
C LEU A 267 9.36 8.10 -6.23
N SER A 268 8.09 7.96 -5.81
CA SER A 268 7.16 7.03 -6.45
C SER A 268 6.93 7.33 -7.93
N TRP A 269 7.06 8.59 -8.36
CA TRP A 269 6.94 8.99 -9.76
C TRP A 269 8.19 8.72 -10.59
N LEU A 270 9.36 8.48 -9.98
CA LEU A 270 10.60 8.23 -10.70
C LEU A 270 10.73 6.79 -11.20
N TYR A 271 9.99 5.86 -10.60
CA TYR A 271 10.15 4.44 -10.89
C TYR A 271 8.93 3.89 -11.63
N GLU A 272 9.17 3.43 -12.85
CA GLU A 272 8.20 2.63 -13.61
C GLU A 272 8.15 1.17 -13.12
N SER A 273 9.15 0.74 -12.34
CA SER A 273 9.17 -0.61 -11.76
C SER A 273 8.21 -0.71 -10.58
N VAL A 274 7.37 -1.75 -10.61
CA VAL A 274 6.31 -2.03 -9.61
C VAL A 274 6.81 -2.01 -8.18
N ARG A 275 7.93 -2.69 -7.90
CA ARG A 275 8.39 -2.87 -6.51
C ARG A 275 8.88 -1.58 -5.88
N PRO A 276 9.78 -0.80 -6.52
CA PRO A 276 10.10 0.54 -6.05
C PRO A 276 8.88 1.45 -5.94
N TYR A 277 7.97 1.43 -6.92
CA TYR A 277 6.73 2.21 -6.87
C TYR A 277 5.91 1.87 -5.62
N VAL A 278 5.57 0.60 -5.40
CA VAL A 278 4.79 0.13 -4.24
C VAL A 278 5.48 0.48 -2.93
N LEU A 279 6.81 0.35 -2.86
CA LEU A 279 7.57 0.70 -1.66
C LEU A 279 7.48 2.19 -1.36
N PHE A 280 7.87 3.05 -2.31
CA PHE A 280 7.89 4.50 -2.08
C PHE A 280 6.49 5.08 -1.93
N HIS A 281 5.53 4.63 -2.71
CA HIS A 281 4.13 5.04 -2.56
C HIS A 281 3.53 4.56 -1.23
N GLY A 282 3.88 3.34 -0.78
CA GLY A 282 3.50 2.87 0.55
C GLY A 282 4.15 3.68 1.68
N LEU A 283 5.39 4.14 1.50
CA LEU A 283 6.05 5.03 2.46
C LEU A 283 5.43 6.43 2.47
N TRP A 284 5.00 6.94 1.31
CA TRP A 284 4.17 8.15 1.23
C TRP A 284 2.94 8.00 2.14
N HIS A 285 2.23 6.87 2.10
CA HIS A 285 1.08 6.67 2.97
C HIS A 285 1.43 6.61 4.46
N VAL A 286 2.51 5.92 4.81
CA VAL A 286 2.95 5.75 6.20
C VAL A 286 3.33 7.11 6.81
N PHE A 287 4.17 7.87 6.12
CA PHE A 287 4.63 9.17 6.60
C PHE A 287 3.54 10.23 6.49
N GLY A 288 2.65 10.14 5.51
CA GLY A 288 1.50 11.02 5.38
C GLY A 288 0.47 10.80 6.48
N ALA A 289 0.19 9.55 6.86
CA ALA A 289 -0.65 9.23 8.01
C ALA A 289 -0.03 9.76 9.31
N TYR A 290 1.28 9.59 9.48
CA TYR A 290 1.99 10.13 10.63
C TYR A 290 1.98 11.66 10.67
N ALA A 291 2.19 12.33 9.53
CA ALA A 291 2.09 13.78 9.41
C ALA A 291 0.68 14.28 9.76
N GLY A 292 -0.36 13.67 9.18
CA GLY A 292 -1.76 14.00 9.50
C GLY A 292 -2.09 13.82 10.98
N PHE A 293 -1.61 12.74 11.61
CA PHE A 293 -1.74 12.52 13.04
C PHE A 293 -1.06 13.61 13.88
N LEU A 294 0.16 14.01 13.54
CA LEU A 294 0.87 15.06 14.27
C LEU A 294 0.18 16.42 14.11
N ILE A 295 -0.32 16.72 12.92
CA ILE A 295 -1.06 17.95 12.61
C ILE A 295 -2.35 18.01 13.43
N GLY A 296 -3.18 16.96 13.39
CA GLY A 296 -4.42 16.91 14.17
C GLY A 296 -4.18 16.88 15.68
N THR A 297 -3.10 16.25 16.14
CA THR A 297 -2.72 16.31 17.57
C THR A 297 -2.35 17.74 17.98
N ALA A 298 -1.58 18.46 17.14
CA ALA A 298 -1.25 19.85 17.39
C ALA A 298 -2.50 20.74 17.35
N HIS A 299 -3.47 20.44 16.49
CA HIS A 299 -4.77 21.14 16.41
C HIS A 299 -5.56 21.02 17.70
N ASN A 300 -5.65 19.82 18.27
CA ASN A 300 -6.31 19.62 19.55
C ASN A 300 -5.63 20.32 20.73
N GLN A 301 -4.32 20.56 20.64
CA GLN A 301 -3.53 21.15 21.73
C GLN A 301 -3.45 22.67 21.63
N ALA A 302 -3.45 23.21 20.42
CA ALA A 302 -3.49 24.63 20.21
C ALA A 302 -4.92 25.09 20.54
N GLU A 303 -5.07 26.00 21.51
CA GLU A 303 -6.33 26.70 21.79
C GLU A 303 -6.69 27.66 20.65
N ILE A 304 -6.67 27.16 19.40
CA ILE A 304 -7.01 27.93 18.22
C ILE A 304 -8.50 28.24 18.33
N PRO A 305 -8.91 29.52 18.23
CA PRO A 305 -10.31 29.88 18.24
C PRO A 305 -11.04 29.03 17.20
N THR A 306 -12.01 28.25 17.65
CA THR A 306 -12.75 27.31 16.82
C THR A 306 -13.53 28.08 15.76
N PHE A 307 -12.90 28.33 14.61
CA PHE A 307 -13.58 28.94 13.46
C PHE A 307 -14.64 28.01 12.84
N PHE A 308 -14.65 26.74 13.23
CA PHE A 308 -15.46 25.67 12.64
C PHE A 308 -16.27 24.83 13.66
N SER A 309 -16.47 25.30 14.90
CA SER A 309 -17.37 24.65 15.87
C SER A 309 -18.80 25.16 15.79
#